data_AF-A0A5B7AZM1-F1
#
_entry.id   AF-A0A5B7AZM1-F1
#
_cell.length_a   1.000
_cell.length_b   1.000
_cell.length_c   1.000
_cell.angle_alpha   90.00
_cell.angle_beta   90.00
_cell.angle_gamma   90.00
#
_symmetry.space_group_name_H-M   'P 1'
#
loop_
_entity.id
_entity.type
_entity.pdbx_description
1 polymer ?
#
loop_
_entity_poly.entity_id
_entity_poly.type
_entity_poly.pdbx_seq_one_letter_code
_entity_poly.pdbx_strand_id
1 'polypeptide(L)'
;MGEVSSNTVIPEGFHFQGTRGDIAGQLGLMWELIKAPLIVPLLTICVYICLAMSLMLFIERLYMGVVIILVKLFWKKPDKRYKWEPIREDLEIGNSAFPLVLVQIPMYNEKEVYKISIGAACGLSWPADRLVIQVLDDSTDPAIKDLVERECIRWASKGLNIRYQIRENRVGYKAGALKEGLKHDYVKHCEYVSIFDADFRPEPDFLRRAIPFLAYNPEIALVQARWRFVNSDECLLTRMQEMSLDYHFTVEQEVGSSTHAFFGFNGTGGVWRIAAISDAGGWKDRTTVEDMDLAVRAGLKGWKFVYLGDLQVKSELPSTLKAFRFQQHRWSCGPANLFRKMVMEIIRNKKVSLWKKVYVIYSFFFVRKVIAHMVTFFFYCVVLPLTILVPEVEVPKWGAIYIPAIITTLNSVGTPRSIHLLFYWILFENVMSLHRTKATFIGLLEGGRANEWVVTEKLGDALKNKSNVKGPKRPRFSFKIGDRVLLLELGFGAFLFFCGCYDFLYGKNNYFIYLFLQTITYTLVGFGYIGTIVPSY
;
A
#
# COMPACT_ATOMS: atom_id res chain seq x y z
N MET A 1 -81.08 -30.11 5.43
CA MET A 1 -81.54 -31.25 4.59
C MET A 1 -80.99 -31.03 3.18
N GLY A 2 -80.27 -32.03 2.64
CA GLY A 2 -79.78 -32.15 1.24
C GLY A 2 -78.45 -31.44 0.99
N GLU A 3 -77.26 -32.06 1.04
CA GLU A 3 -76.63 -33.15 0.23
C GLU A 3 -76.28 -32.84 -1.24
N VAL A 4 -74.96 -32.65 -1.46
CA VAL A 4 -74.01 -33.27 -2.44
C VAL A 4 -74.47 -33.68 -3.85
N SER A 5 -73.70 -33.24 -4.87
CA SER A 5 -73.21 -34.03 -6.03
C SER A 5 -72.30 -33.13 -6.92
N SER A 6 -70.97 -33.18 -6.82
CA SER A 6 -70.02 -33.97 -7.64
C SER A 6 -70.30 -34.03 -9.15
N ASN A 7 -69.46 -33.37 -9.96
CA ASN A 7 -68.93 -33.97 -11.19
C ASN A 7 -67.66 -33.25 -11.66
N THR A 8 -66.55 -33.87 -11.28
CA THR A 8 -65.22 -33.79 -11.87
C THR A 8 -65.27 -34.27 -13.32
N VAL A 9 -64.69 -33.51 -14.25
CA VAL A 9 -64.23 -34.05 -15.54
C VAL A 9 -62.75 -33.70 -15.68
N ILE A 10 -61.93 -34.72 -15.46
CA ILE A 10 -60.49 -34.74 -15.72
C ILE A 10 -60.32 -35.04 -17.22
N PRO A 11 -59.47 -34.33 -17.97
CA PRO A 11 -58.88 -34.88 -19.17
C PRO A 11 -57.63 -35.66 -18.77
N GLU A 12 -57.73 -36.98 -18.76
CA GLU A 12 -56.57 -37.87 -18.80
C GLU A 12 -55.88 -37.72 -20.15
N GLY A 13 -54.60 -37.38 -20.11
CA GLY A 13 -53.73 -37.26 -21.28
C GLY A 13 -52.26 -37.31 -20.86
N PHE A 14 -51.90 -38.29 -20.02
CA PHE A 14 -50.51 -38.60 -19.71
C PHE A 14 -49.85 -39.28 -20.92
N HIS A 15 -49.19 -38.50 -21.77
CA HIS A 15 -48.01 -38.99 -22.47
C HIS A 15 -46.78 -38.61 -21.67
N PHE A 16 -46.20 -39.62 -21.02
CA PHE A 16 -44.93 -39.58 -20.31
C PHE A 16 -43.78 -39.18 -21.27
N GLN A 17 -43.50 -37.89 -21.36
CA GLN A 17 -42.25 -37.38 -21.89
C GLN A 17 -41.94 -36.01 -21.25
N GLY A 18 -41.14 -36.01 -20.18
CA GLY A 18 -40.50 -34.77 -19.73
C GLY A 18 -40.44 -34.47 -18.23
N THR A 19 -40.04 -35.41 -17.37
CA THR A 19 -39.72 -35.12 -15.95
C THR A 19 -38.62 -34.05 -15.78
N ARG A 20 -37.77 -33.83 -16.80
CA ARG A 20 -36.78 -32.73 -16.83
C ARG A 20 -37.38 -31.36 -17.16
N GLY A 21 -38.47 -31.31 -17.94
CA GLY A 21 -39.09 -30.05 -18.38
C GLY A 21 -39.94 -29.40 -17.28
N ASP A 22 -40.60 -30.20 -16.46
CA ASP A 22 -41.46 -29.73 -15.35
C ASP A 22 -40.63 -29.13 -14.20
N ILE A 23 -39.53 -29.79 -13.81
CA ILE A 23 -38.59 -29.26 -12.81
C ILE A 23 -37.93 -27.97 -13.30
N ALA A 24 -37.52 -27.90 -14.57
CA ALA A 24 -36.93 -26.70 -15.15
C ALA A 24 -37.94 -25.53 -15.23
N GLY A 25 -39.20 -25.82 -15.56
CA GLY A 25 -40.29 -24.83 -15.56
C GLY A 25 -40.62 -24.32 -14.15
N GLN A 26 -40.70 -25.22 -13.17
CA GLN A 26 -40.92 -24.86 -11.75
C GLN A 26 -39.75 -24.04 -11.19
N LEU A 27 -38.50 -24.41 -11.51
CA LEU A 27 -37.32 -23.63 -11.15
C LEU A 27 -37.31 -22.25 -11.83
N GLY A 28 -37.75 -22.14 -13.08
CA GLY A 28 -37.90 -20.87 -13.79
C GLY A 28 -38.95 -19.96 -13.16
N LEU A 29 -40.11 -20.51 -12.77
CA LEU A 29 -41.15 -19.76 -12.05
C LEU A 29 -40.69 -19.31 -10.66
N MET A 30 -40.02 -20.20 -9.89
CA MET A 30 -39.42 -19.83 -8.60
C MET A 30 -38.34 -18.76 -8.75
N TRP A 31 -37.54 -18.84 -9.81
CA TRP A 31 -36.53 -17.84 -10.14
C TRP A 31 -37.19 -16.48 -10.40
N GLU A 32 -38.23 -16.39 -11.21
CA GLU A 32 -38.94 -15.12 -11.47
C GLU A 32 -39.63 -14.58 -10.19
N LEU A 33 -40.21 -15.46 -9.37
CA LEU A 33 -40.84 -15.09 -8.09
C LEU A 33 -39.83 -14.54 -7.06
N ILE A 34 -38.57 -14.96 -7.10
CA ILE A 34 -37.51 -14.45 -6.20
C ILE A 34 -36.79 -13.25 -6.84
N LYS A 35 -36.54 -13.32 -8.15
CA LYS A 35 -35.73 -12.34 -8.89
C LYS A 35 -36.36 -10.96 -8.87
N ALA A 36 -37.64 -10.84 -9.24
CA ALA A 36 -38.32 -9.56 -9.37
C ALA A 36 -38.47 -8.81 -8.02
N PRO A 37 -38.92 -9.43 -6.91
CA PRO A 37 -39.11 -8.69 -5.66
C PRO A 37 -37.86 -8.59 -4.78
N LEU A 38 -36.85 -9.46 -4.95
CA LEU A 38 -35.69 -9.51 -4.06
C LEU A 38 -34.37 -9.20 -4.76
N ILE A 39 -34.03 -9.92 -5.83
CA ILE A 39 -32.70 -9.81 -6.47
C ILE A 39 -32.56 -8.46 -7.17
N VAL A 40 -33.56 -8.05 -7.96
CA VAL A 40 -33.54 -6.80 -8.72
C VAL A 40 -33.39 -5.57 -7.79
N PRO A 41 -34.20 -5.39 -6.74
CA PRO A 41 -34.04 -4.26 -5.82
C PRO A 41 -32.71 -4.28 -5.07
N LEU A 42 -32.27 -5.45 -4.58
CA LEU A 42 -31.01 -5.58 -3.85
C LEU A 42 -29.81 -5.21 -4.73
N LEU A 43 -29.76 -5.76 -5.94
CA LEU A 43 -28.69 -5.48 -6.89
C LEU A 43 -28.70 -4.01 -7.34
N THR A 44 -29.88 -3.44 -7.54
CA THR A 44 -30.05 -2.00 -7.83
C THR A 44 -29.47 -1.14 -6.70
N ILE A 45 -29.75 -1.46 -5.43
CA ILE A 45 -29.16 -0.78 -4.28
C ILE A 45 -27.63 -0.94 -4.28
N CYS A 46 -27.12 -2.15 -4.54
CA CYS A 46 -25.67 -2.40 -4.64
C CYS A 46 -25.02 -1.56 -5.75
N VAL A 47 -25.68 -1.40 -6.90
CA VAL A 47 -25.23 -0.51 -7.99
C VAL A 47 -25.15 0.93 -7.49
N TYR A 48 -26.19 1.47 -6.87
CA TYR A 48 -26.17 2.84 -6.35
C TYR A 48 -25.09 3.08 -5.30
N ILE A 49 -24.86 2.12 -4.40
CA ILE A 49 -23.77 2.19 -3.42
C ILE A 49 -22.41 2.23 -4.14
N CYS A 50 -22.20 1.35 -5.14
CA CYS A 50 -20.97 1.32 -5.92
C CYS A 50 -20.74 2.60 -6.74
N LEU A 51 -21.79 3.18 -7.32
CA LEU A 51 -21.74 4.45 -8.04
C LEU A 51 -21.41 5.61 -7.11
N ALA A 52 -22.01 5.67 -5.91
CA ALA A 52 -21.68 6.68 -4.91
C ALA A 52 -20.22 6.58 -4.47
N MET A 53 -19.74 5.37 -4.17
CA MET A 53 -18.33 5.13 -3.84
C MET A 53 -17.39 5.51 -4.99
N SER A 54 -17.78 5.20 -6.24
CA SER A 54 -17.00 5.56 -7.45
C SER A 54 -16.91 7.07 -7.62
N LEU A 55 -18.02 7.79 -7.38
CA LEU A 55 -18.06 9.24 -7.43
C LEU A 55 -17.21 9.87 -6.33
N MET A 56 -17.24 9.34 -5.11
CA MET A 56 -16.38 9.79 -4.01
C MET A 56 -14.90 9.65 -4.37
N LEU A 57 -14.50 8.49 -4.89
CA LEU A 57 -13.12 8.27 -5.34
C LEU A 57 -12.74 9.18 -6.51
N PHE A 58 -13.65 9.38 -7.47
CA PHE A 58 -13.45 10.27 -8.60
C PHE A 58 -13.22 11.72 -8.16
N ILE A 59 -14.07 12.24 -7.28
CA ILE A 59 -13.96 13.61 -6.75
C ILE A 59 -12.62 13.79 -6.04
N GLU A 60 -12.20 12.82 -5.22
CA GLU A 60 -10.92 12.86 -4.52
C GLU A 60 -9.73 12.85 -5.49
N ARG A 61 -9.77 12.03 -6.55
CA ARG A 61 -8.72 11.99 -7.59
C ARG A 61 -8.68 13.27 -8.41
N LEU A 62 -9.84 13.81 -8.77
CA LEU A 62 -9.97 15.09 -9.48
C LEU A 62 -9.44 16.24 -8.64
N TYR A 63 -9.83 16.31 -7.35
CA TYR A 63 -9.32 17.30 -6.40
C TYR A 63 -7.79 17.24 -6.33
N MET A 64 -7.20 16.06 -6.10
CA MET A 64 -5.75 15.92 -6.05
C MET A 64 -5.07 16.31 -7.38
N GLY A 65 -5.68 15.94 -8.52
CA GLY A 65 -5.22 16.31 -9.86
C GLY A 65 -5.20 17.82 -10.09
N VAL A 66 -6.28 18.52 -9.71
CA VAL A 66 -6.36 19.99 -9.81
C VAL A 66 -5.35 20.63 -8.87
N VAL A 67 -5.28 20.19 -7.61
CA VAL A 67 -4.34 20.76 -6.64
C VAL A 67 -2.91 20.59 -7.10
N ILE A 68 -2.48 19.40 -7.56
CA ILE A 68 -1.09 19.21 -8.00
C ILE A 68 -0.73 20.07 -9.21
N ILE A 69 -1.68 20.31 -10.12
CA ILE A 69 -1.48 21.24 -11.24
C ILE A 69 -1.29 22.66 -10.71
N LEU A 70 -2.16 23.12 -9.81
CA LEU A 70 -2.03 24.43 -9.18
C LEU A 70 -0.72 24.56 -8.38
N VAL A 71 -0.31 23.49 -7.69
CA VAL A 71 0.96 23.44 -6.94
C VAL A 71 2.12 23.69 -7.89
N LYS A 72 2.15 22.98 -9.02
CA LYS A 72 3.23 23.08 -10.01
C LYS A 72 3.24 24.41 -10.77
N LEU A 73 2.09 25.02 -11.01
CA LEU A 73 1.98 26.27 -11.75
C LEU A 73 2.24 27.51 -10.88
N PHE A 74 1.68 27.53 -9.67
CA PHE A 74 1.61 28.77 -8.86
C PHE A 74 2.36 28.70 -7.55
N TRP A 75 2.59 27.50 -7.00
CA TRP A 75 3.19 27.40 -5.68
C TRP A 75 4.71 27.47 -5.74
N LYS A 76 5.27 28.21 -4.80
CA LYS A 76 6.70 28.24 -4.58
C LYS A 76 7.17 26.85 -4.13
N LYS A 77 8.33 26.44 -4.63
CA LYS A 77 9.04 25.22 -4.18
C LYS A 77 9.17 25.20 -2.64
N PRO A 78 9.31 24.03 -2.00
CA PRO A 78 9.34 23.91 -0.54
C PRO A 78 10.36 24.84 0.14
N ASP A 79 11.56 24.99 -0.44
CA ASP A 79 12.66 25.88 -0.02
C ASP A 79 12.30 27.37 0.03
N LYS A 80 11.28 27.78 -0.72
CA LYS A 80 10.73 29.15 -0.71
C LYS A 80 9.48 29.30 0.14
N ARG A 81 8.85 28.19 0.53
CA ARG A 81 7.64 28.16 1.39
C ARG A 81 8.01 28.08 2.87
N TYR A 82 9.09 27.37 3.16
CA TYR A 82 9.68 27.23 4.48
C TYR A 82 11.05 27.90 4.49
N LYS A 83 11.54 28.27 5.67
CA LYS A 83 12.91 28.78 5.76
C LYS A 83 13.87 27.64 5.46
N TRP A 84 14.65 27.78 4.40
CA TRP A 84 15.66 26.82 3.99
C TRP A 84 16.94 27.57 3.64
N GLU A 85 18.00 27.27 4.38
CA GLU A 85 19.34 27.77 4.12
C GLU A 85 20.30 26.59 4.35
N PRO A 86 21.33 26.39 3.51
CA PRO A 86 22.34 25.38 3.80
C PRO A 86 22.99 25.67 5.16
N ILE A 87 23.07 24.67 6.03
CA ILE A 87 23.87 24.77 7.26
C ILE A 87 25.31 24.92 6.82
N ARG A 88 25.89 26.09 7.08
CA ARG A 88 27.27 26.40 6.71
C ARG A 88 28.21 25.89 7.78
N GLU A 89 29.37 25.42 7.33
CA GLU A 89 30.50 25.20 8.20
C GLU A 89 30.96 26.58 8.69
N ASP A 90 30.74 26.82 9.97
CA ASP A 90 31.17 28.02 10.66
C ASP A 90 32.58 27.79 11.18
N LEU A 91 33.52 28.69 10.88
CA LEU A 91 34.92 28.54 11.29
C LEU A 91 35.10 28.70 12.81
N GLU A 92 34.24 29.46 13.48
CA GLU A 92 34.31 29.71 14.92
C GLU A 92 33.63 28.59 15.72
N ILE A 93 32.49 28.09 15.23
CA ILE A 93 31.67 27.07 15.92
C ILE A 93 32.01 25.64 15.44
N GLY A 94 32.66 25.52 14.28
CA GLY A 94 33.08 24.26 13.67
C GLY A 94 31.91 23.32 13.39
N ASN A 95 32.11 22.02 13.65
CA ASN A 95 31.07 21.01 13.50
C ASN A 95 29.88 21.23 14.44
N SER A 96 30.01 22.07 15.47
CA SER A 96 28.90 22.36 16.40
C SER A 96 27.77 23.16 15.79
N ALA A 97 27.96 23.72 14.59
CA ALA A 97 26.88 24.30 13.79
C ALA A 97 25.90 23.24 13.26
N PHE A 98 26.31 21.97 13.20
CA PHE A 98 25.49 20.87 12.75
C PHE A 98 24.78 20.20 13.94
N PRO A 99 23.45 19.99 13.87
CA PRO A 99 22.74 19.24 14.90
C PRO A 99 23.21 17.79 14.94
N LEU A 100 23.14 17.18 16.13
CA LEU A 100 23.43 15.75 16.29
C LEU A 100 22.27 14.93 15.74
N VAL A 101 22.55 14.02 14.82
CA VAL A 101 21.54 13.25 14.07
C VAL A 101 21.73 11.76 14.33
N LEU A 102 20.63 11.10 14.70
CA LEU A 102 20.54 9.65 14.76
C LEU A 102 20.08 9.10 13.40
N VAL A 103 20.69 8.02 12.93
CA VAL A 103 20.24 7.24 11.77
C VAL A 103 19.92 5.83 12.25
N GLN A 104 18.64 5.45 12.24
CA GLN A 104 18.18 4.12 12.63
C GLN A 104 17.99 3.22 11.41
N ILE A 105 18.56 2.02 11.49
CA ILE A 105 18.45 0.97 10.47
C ILE A 105 17.90 -0.30 11.13
N PRO A 106 16.57 -0.52 11.17
CA PRO A 106 16.00 -1.77 11.63
C PRO A 106 16.28 -2.91 10.65
N MET A 107 16.75 -4.04 11.15
CA MET A 107 17.09 -5.23 10.38
C MET A 107 16.43 -6.49 10.94
N TYR A 108 16.04 -7.41 10.06
CA TYR A 108 15.52 -8.72 10.42
C TYR A 108 15.82 -9.78 9.35
N ASN A 109 16.86 -10.58 9.58
CA ASN A 109 17.35 -11.63 8.66
C ASN A 109 17.69 -11.09 7.25
N GLU A 110 18.20 -9.86 7.17
CA GLU A 110 18.42 -9.11 5.92
C GLU A 110 19.79 -9.39 5.28
N LYS A 111 20.05 -10.66 4.96
CA LYS A 111 21.35 -11.13 4.48
C LYS A 111 21.84 -10.46 3.19
N GLU A 112 20.93 -10.17 2.26
CA GLU A 112 21.33 -9.70 0.91
C GLU A 112 21.59 -8.19 0.86
N VAL A 113 21.04 -7.43 1.81
CA VAL A 113 21.04 -5.95 1.76
C VAL A 113 21.80 -5.27 2.89
N TYR A 114 22.13 -5.97 3.99
CA TYR A 114 22.73 -5.35 5.19
C TYR A 114 23.97 -4.49 4.89
N LYS A 115 24.90 -5.01 4.06
CA LYS A 115 26.17 -4.34 3.75
C LYS A 115 25.97 -3.06 2.97
N ILE A 116 25.04 -3.07 2.00
CA ILE A 116 24.77 -1.92 1.15
C ILE A 116 24.02 -0.85 1.96
N SER A 117 23.06 -1.25 2.80
CA SER A 117 22.29 -0.32 3.65
C SER A 117 23.16 0.35 4.72
N ILE A 118 23.94 -0.42 5.48
CA ILE A 118 24.88 0.14 6.46
C ILE A 118 25.90 1.04 5.75
N GLY A 119 26.45 0.59 4.61
CA GLY A 119 27.39 1.39 3.83
C GLY A 119 26.80 2.71 3.34
N ALA A 120 25.54 2.74 2.90
CA ALA A 120 24.86 3.95 2.45
C ALA A 120 24.62 4.93 3.61
N ALA A 121 24.20 4.44 4.78
CA ALA A 121 24.05 5.27 5.97
C ALA A 121 25.40 5.83 6.46
N CYS A 122 26.46 5.01 6.45
CA CYS A 122 27.83 5.42 6.76
C CYS A 122 28.42 6.40 5.74
N GLY A 123 27.88 6.43 4.51
CA GLY A 123 28.30 7.33 3.44
C GLY A 123 27.60 8.69 3.43
N LEU A 124 26.73 8.98 4.41
CA LEU A 124 26.06 10.28 4.52
C LEU A 124 27.09 11.39 4.78
N SER A 125 27.00 12.48 4.01
CA SER A 125 27.86 13.65 4.12
C SER A 125 27.43 14.53 5.28
N TRP A 126 27.81 14.11 6.48
CA TRP A 126 27.57 14.80 7.75
C TRP A 126 28.82 14.71 8.64
N PRO A 127 29.10 15.69 9.51
CA PRO A 127 30.25 15.59 10.41
C PRO A 127 30.16 14.32 11.28
N ALA A 128 31.26 13.56 11.36
CA ALA A 128 31.27 12.23 11.99
C ALA A 128 30.98 12.28 13.50
N ASP A 129 31.36 13.36 14.19
CA ASP A 129 31.03 13.64 15.59
C ASP A 129 29.58 14.10 15.79
N ARG A 130 28.88 14.44 14.69
CA ARG A 130 27.48 14.88 14.65
C ARG A 130 26.54 13.85 14.04
N LEU A 131 27.02 12.65 13.76
CA LEU A 131 26.24 11.55 13.21
C LEU A 131 26.35 10.32 14.11
N VAL A 132 25.21 9.73 14.47
CA VAL A 132 25.14 8.44 15.18
C VAL A 132 24.38 7.46 14.31
N ILE A 133 25.02 6.36 13.91
CA ILE A 133 24.36 5.29 13.14
C ILE A 133 23.99 4.19 14.12
N GLN A 134 22.72 3.82 14.17
CA GLN A 134 22.19 2.79 15.05
C GLN A 134 21.56 1.67 14.22
N VAL A 135 22.24 0.53 14.18
CA VAL A 135 21.74 -0.69 13.55
C VAL A 135 20.97 -1.48 14.62
N LEU A 136 19.67 -1.66 14.39
CA LEU A 136 18.75 -2.33 15.31
C LEU A 136 18.45 -3.72 14.75
N ASP A 137 19.18 -4.74 15.20
CA ASP A 137 19.11 -6.07 14.62
C ASP A 137 18.24 -7.03 15.45
N ASP A 138 17.06 -7.32 14.89
CA ASP A 138 16.08 -8.27 15.42
C ASP A 138 16.21 -9.68 14.83
N SER A 139 17.25 -9.93 14.02
CA SER A 139 17.46 -11.21 13.34
C SER A 139 17.37 -12.39 14.30
N THR A 140 16.96 -13.54 13.79
CA THR A 140 16.93 -14.80 14.56
C THR A 140 17.99 -15.77 14.10
N ASP A 141 18.53 -15.58 12.89
CA ASP A 141 19.64 -16.37 12.35
C ASP A 141 20.98 -15.87 12.94
N PRO A 142 21.70 -16.70 13.72
CA PRO A 142 23.00 -16.32 14.28
C PRO A 142 24.05 -15.97 13.24
N ALA A 143 24.04 -16.62 12.07
CA ALA A 143 25.01 -16.34 11.01
C ALA A 143 24.78 -14.96 10.39
N ILE A 144 23.52 -14.53 10.27
CA ILE A 144 23.18 -13.19 9.77
C ILE A 144 23.58 -12.12 10.80
N LYS A 145 23.30 -12.34 12.09
CA LYS A 145 23.73 -11.42 13.16
C LYS A 145 25.23 -11.17 13.14
N ASP A 146 26.01 -12.24 13.06
CA ASP A 146 27.47 -12.20 13.01
C ASP A 146 27.98 -11.46 11.75
N LEU A 147 27.28 -11.56 10.61
CA LEU A 147 27.59 -10.75 9.42
C LEU A 147 27.31 -9.25 9.62
N VAL A 148 26.17 -8.90 10.21
CA VAL A 148 25.76 -7.51 10.48
C VAL A 148 26.69 -6.86 11.50
N GLU A 149 27.00 -7.56 12.58
CA GLU A 149 27.90 -7.09 13.64
C GLU A 149 29.31 -6.82 13.11
N ARG A 150 29.87 -7.74 12.33
CA ARG A 150 31.19 -7.55 11.70
C ARG A 150 31.23 -6.34 10.77
N GLU A 151 30.15 -6.08 10.04
CA GLU A 151 30.04 -4.91 9.19
C GLU A 151 30.01 -3.62 10.02
N CYS A 152 29.31 -3.61 11.16
CA CYS A 152 29.31 -2.49 12.08
C CYS A 152 30.71 -2.25 12.67
N ILE A 153 31.41 -3.30 13.11
CA ILE A 153 32.80 -3.21 13.61
C ILE A 153 33.73 -2.63 12.54
N ARG A 154 33.56 -3.06 11.28
CA ARG A 154 34.34 -2.57 10.14
C ARG A 154 34.15 -1.07 9.87
N TRP A 155 32.96 -0.53 10.09
CA TRP A 155 32.73 0.91 9.96
C TRP A 155 33.16 1.69 11.21
N ALA A 156 33.01 1.10 12.39
CA ALA A 156 33.51 1.67 13.65
C ALA A 156 35.04 1.85 13.60
N SER A 157 35.78 0.88 13.04
CA SER A 157 37.24 0.98 12.91
C SER A 157 37.72 2.07 11.95
N LYS A 158 36.82 2.64 11.14
CA LYS A 158 37.08 3.82 10.29
C LYS A 158 36.78 5.14 11.00
N GLY A 159 36.45 5.12 12.29
CA GLY A 159 36.17 6.31 13.09
C GLY A 159 34.73 6.80 13.02
N LEU A 160 33.79 6.03 12.45
CA LEU A 160 32.37 6.38 12.47
C LEU A 160 31.70 5.94 13.78
N ASN A 161 30.81 6.77 14.31
CA ASN A 161 30.01 6.45 15.47
C ASN A 161 28.82 5.55 15.07
N ILE A 162 29.09 4.26 14.91
CA ILE A 162 28.09 3.23 14.64
C ILE A 162 27.85 2.36 15.87
N ARG A 163 26.59 2.06 16.16
CA ARG A 163 26.10 1.32 17.32
C ARG A 163 25.27 0.14 16.84
N TYR A 164 25.80 -1.06 17.02
CA TYR A 164 25.04 -2.30 16.83
C TYR A 164 24.24 -2.59 18.10
N GLN A 165 22.92 -2.76 17.97
CA GLN A 165 22.02 -3.02 19.09
C GLN A 165 21.16 -4.23 18.76
N ILE A 166 21.06 -5.12 19.75
CA ILE A 166 20.18 -6.29 19.74
C ILE A 166 19.24 -6.21 20.93
N ARG A 167 18.10 -6.87 20.84
CA ARG A 167 17.15 -7.02 21.95
C ARG A 167 16.81 -8.49 22.19
N GLU A 168 16.39 -8.79 23.41
CA GLU A 168 16.10 -10.17 23.84
C GLU A 168 14.84 -10.75 23.19
N ASN A 169 13.83 -9.90 22.95
CA ASN A 169 12.56 -10.32 22.36
C ASN A 169 12.13 -9.37 21.24
N ARG A 170 11.32 -9.89 20.32
CA ARG A 170 10.84 -9.17 19.13
C ARG A 170 9.45 -8.54 19.32
N VAL A 171 9.08 -8.20 20.57
CA VAL A 171 7.76 -7.64 20.87
C VAL A 171 7.59 -6.31 20.15
N GLY A 172 6.47 -6.15 19.44
CA GLY A 172 6.18 -4.94 18.66
C GLY A 172 7.01 -4.78 17.38
N TYR A 173 7.75 -5.81 16.94
CA TYR A 173 8.48 -5.83 15.67
C TYR A 173 9.33 -4.55 15.45
N LYS A 174 9.29 -3.95 14.26
CA LYS A 174 10.01 -2.71 13.91
C LYS A 174 9.70 -1.56 14.88
N ALA A 175 8.43 -1.37 15.26
CA ALA A 175 8.03 -0.32 16.20
C ALA A 175 8.72 -0.47 17.56
N GLY A 176 8.79 -1.71 18.07
CA GLY A 176 9.50 -2.03 19.30
C GLY A 176 11.00 -1.79 19.20
N ALA A 177 11.63 -2.20 18.10
CA ALA A 177 13.05 -1.97 17.87
C ALA A 177 13.37 -0.46 17.84
N LEU A 178 12.62 0.34 17.06
CA LEU A 178 12.79 1.80 17.00
C LEU A 178 12.56 2.47 18.36
N LYS A 179 11.57 1.99 19.13
CA LYS A 179 11.27 2.47 20.48
C LYS A 179 12.41 2.23 21.46
N GLU A 180 12.94 1.02 21.54
CA GLU A 180 14.07 0.70 22.41
C GLU A 180 15.33 1.46 21.96
N GLY A 181 15.54 1.55 20.64
CA GLY A 181 16.62 2.34 20.05
C GLY A 181 16.66 3.79 20.51
N LEU A 182 15.50 4.44 20.68
CA LEU A 182 15.41 5.82 21.16
C LEU A 182 15.69 6.01 22.65
N LYS A 183 15.76 4.93 23.45
CA LYS A 183 16.00 5.02 24.90
C LYS A 183 17.47 5.09 25.30
N HIS A 184 18.39 4.73 24.40
CA HIS A 184 19.81 4.74 24.72
C HIS A 184 20.32 6.14 25.07
N ASP A 185 21.25 6.23 26.03
CA ASP A 185 21.73 7.51 26.56
C ASP A 185 22.33 8.43 25.50
N TYR A 186 23.06 7.88 24.53
CA TYR A 186 23.64 8.65 23.42
C TYR A 186 22.59 9.30 22.51
N VAL A 187 21.34 8.83 22.52
CA VAL A 187 20.24 9.40 21.73
C VAL A 187 19.67 10.66 22.38
N LYS A 188 19.84 10.84 23.70
CA LYS A 188 19.29 12.01 24.43
C LYS A 188 19.81 13.35 23.91
N HIS A 189 20.98 13.34 23.26
CA HIS A 189 21.61 14.52 22.68
C HIS A 189 21.26 14.71 21.19
N CYS A 190 20.60 13.74 20.55
CA CYS A 190 20.21 13.83 19.16
C CYS A 190 18.95 14.70 19.03
N GLU A 191 18.93 15.60 18.06
CA GLU A 191 17.76 16.45 17.78
C GLU A 191 16.81 15.78 16.78
N TYR A 192 17.40 15.06 15.82
CA TYR A 192 16.72 14.45 14.68
C TYR A 192 17.04 12.97 14.58
N VAL A 193 16.08 12.19 14.06
CA VAL A 193 16.25 10.79 13.72
C VAL A 193 15.82 10.52 12.28
N SER A 194 16.71 9.95 11.48
CA SER A 194 16.42 9.44 10.15
C SER A 194 16.21 7.93 10.20
N ILE A 195 15.23 7.40 9.46
CA ILE A 195 14.88 5.98 9.51
C ILE A 195 15.02 5.39 8.10
N PHE A 196 15.86 4.37 7.97
CA PHE A 196 16.08 3.64 6.72
C PHE A 196 15.81 2.15 6.91
N ASP A 197 14.87 1.59 6.16
CA ASP A 197 14.71 0.13 6.11
C ASP A 197 15.97 -0.50 5.47
N ALA A 198 16.18 -1.79 5.73
CA ALA A 198 17.40 -2.48 5.33
C ALA A 198 17.64 -2.52 3.81
N ASP A 199 16.64 -2.26 2.97
CA ASP A 199 16.78 -2.14 1.52
C ASP A 199 16.93 -0.69 1.01
N PHE A 200 16.93 0.30 1.91
CA PHE A 200 17.02 1.72 1.55
C PHE A 200 18.47 2.20 1.49
N ARG A 201 18.75 2.98 0.44
CA ARG A 201 20.08 3.51 0.14
C ARG A 201 19.98 5.03 -0.05
N PRO A 202 20.16 5.84 1.01
CA PRO A 202 20.18 7.28 0.87
C PRO A 202 21.43 7.75 0.10
N GLU A 203 21.29 8.83 -0.65
CA GLU A 203 22.43 9.52 -1.27
C GLU A 203 23.22 10.33 -0.21
N PRO A 204 24.53 10.57 -0.41
CA PRO A 204 25.36 11.26 0.57
C PRO A 204 24.82 12.62 1.02
N ASP A 205 24.15 13.36 0.14
CA ASP A 205 23.61 14.71 0.40
C ASP A 205 22.25 14.72 1.14
N PHE A 206 21.69 13.55 1.46
CA PHE A 206 20.33 13.41 2.02
C PHE A 206 20.09 14.28 3.26
N LEU A 207 20.98 14.20 4.26
CA LEU A 207 20.85 14.98 5.50
C LEU A 207 21.04 16.48 5.26
N ARG A 208 22.01 16.86 4.42
CA ARG A 208 22.28 18.27 4.06
C ARG A 208 21.07 18.93 3.38
N ARG A 209 20.26 18.16 2.64
CA ARG A 209 19.04 18.67 2.00
C ARG A 209 17.82 18.66 2.92
N ALA A 210 17.67 17.62 3.73
CA ALA A 210 16.48 17.42 4.58
C ALA A 210 16.51 18.24 5.88
N ILE A 211 17.64 18.24 6.61
CA ILE A 211 17.73 18.82 7.96
C ILE A 211 17.46 20.33 8.01
N PRO A 212 17.90 21.16 7.06
CA PRO A 212 17.62 22.59 7.13
C PRO A 212 16.13 22.94 7.27
N PHE A 213 15.24 22.16 6.64
CA PHE A 213 13.79 22.34 6.80
C PHE A 213 13.33 22.14 8.25
N LEU A 214 13.96 21.25 8.99
CA LEU A 214 13.67 21.04 10.40
C LEU A 214 14.38 22.09 11.27
N ALA A 215 15.66 22.36 11.03
CA ALA A 215 16.46 23.26 11.86
C ALA A 215 15.87 24.68 11.93
N TYR A 216 15.41 25.22 10.80
CA TYR A 216 14.91 26.60 10.73
C TYR A 216 13.39 26.75 10.92
N ASN A 217 12.66 25.63 11.06
CA ASN A 217 11.20 25.66 11.18
C ASN A 217 10.77 24.76 12.36
N PRO A 218 10.59 25.33 13.56
CA PRO A 218 10.40 24.56 14.79
C PRO A 218 9.09 23.75 14.81
N GLU A 219 8.10 24.09 13.98
CA GLU A 219 6.82 23.38 13.92
C GLU A 219 6.80 22.18 12.97
N ILE A 220 7.87 21.98 12.19
CA ILE A 220 8.01 20.81 11.33
C ILE A 220 8.50 19.63 12.18
N ALA A 221 7.74 18.52 12.09
CA ALA A 221 8.09 17.26 12.75
C ALA A 221 8.75 16.26 11.81
N LEU A 222 8.37 16.26 10.53
CA LEU A 222 8.79 15.26 9.56
C LEU A 222 9.13 15.91 8.23
N VAL A 223 10.28 15.52 7.69
CA VAL A 223 10.65 15.72 6.28
C VAL A 223 10.73 14.34 5.63
N GLN A 224 9.93 14.09 4.58
CA GLN A 224 9.89 12.83 3.85
C GLN A 224 10.47 13.00 2.45
N ALA A 225 11.43 12.14 2.09
CA ALA A 225 11.93 12.04 0.73
C ALA A 225 11.09 11.06 -0.10
N ARG A 226 11.17 11.21 -1.42
CA ARG A 226 10.56 10.31 -2.39
C ARG A 226 11.31 8.98 -2.45
N TRP A 227 10.58 7.88 -2.60
CA TRP A 227 11.19 6.58 -2.89
C TRP A 227 11.46 6.44 -4.38
N ARG A 228 12.61 5.87 -4.73
CA ARG A 228 12.99 5.53 -6.10
C ARG A 228 13.32 4.05 -6.17
N PHE A 229 12.61 3.33 -7.03
CA PHE A 229 12.78 1.89 -7.14
C PHE A 229 13.92 1.55 -8.08
N VAL A 230 14.86 0.72 -7.62
CA VAL A 230 16.02 0.31 -8.42
C VAL A 230 15.71 -0.87 -9.36
N ASN A 231 14.70 -1.66 -9.02
CA ASN A 231 14.31 -2.88 -9.72
C ASN A 231 12.96 -2.77 -10.45
N SER A 232 12.47 -1.56 -10.71
CA SER A 232 11.18 -1.38 -11.39
C SER A 232 11.16 -1.95 -12.80
N ASP A 233 12.30 -2.04 -13.47
CA ASP A 233 12.42 -2.59 -14.83
C ASP A 233 12.74 -4.11 -14.86
N GLU A 234 12.76 -4.81 -13.72
CA GLU A 234 13.03 -6.27 -13.66
C GLU A 234 11.97 -7.11 -14.37
N CYS A 235 10.68 -6.80 -14.19
CA CYS A 235 9.59 -7.56 -14.78
C CYS A 235 8.29 -6.75 -14.84
N LEU A 236 7.26 -7.29 -15.52
CA LEU A 236 5.95 -6.62 -15.61
C LEU A 236 5.32 -6.35 -14.23
N LEU A 237 5.53 -7.25 -13.26
CA LEU A 237 5.02 -7.08 -11.90
C LEU A 237 5.66 -5.87 -11.20
N THR A 238 6.99 -5.70 -11.26
CA THR A 238 7.66 -4.55 -10.63
C THR A 238 7.35 -3.24 -11.37
N ARG A 239 7.17 -3.28 -12.69
CA ARG A 239 6.68 -2.11 -13.47
C ARG A 239 5.27 -1.68 -13.06
N MET A 240 4.34 -2.63 -12.89
CA MET A 240 2.98 -2.31 -12.42
C MET A 240 2.97 -1.78 -10.98
N GLN A 241 3.84 -2.31 -10.11
CA GLN A 241 3.98 -1.81 -8.74
C GLN A 241 4.49 -0.35 -8.70
N GLU A 242 5.50 -0.03 -9.52
CA GLU A 242 5.99 1.34 -9.67
C GLU A 242 4.85 2.27 -10.10
N MET A 243 4.04 1.88 -11.10
CA MET A 243 2.90 2.68 -11.55
C MET A 243 1.93 3.02 -10.40
N SER A 244 1.59 2.04 -9.56
CA SER A 244 0.70 2.25 -8.42
C SER A 244 1.31 3.15 -7.34
N LEU A 245 2.62 3.03 -7.10
CA LEU A 245 3.31 3.78 -6.03
C LEU A 245 3.72 5.19 -6.45
N ASP A 246 4.06 5.42 -7.71
CA ASP A 246 4.50 6.73 -8.17
C ASP A 246 3.39 7.78 -8.15
N TYR A 247 2.13 7.39 -8.33
CA TYR A 247 1.00 8.30 -8.09
C TYR A 247 0.96 8.75 -6.62
N HIS A 248 1.12 7.80 -5.69
CA HIS A 248 1.12 8.10 -4.26
C HIS A 248 2.21 9.13 -3.90
N PHE A 249 3.43 8.96 -4.42
CA PHE A 249 4.54 9.86 -4.15
C PHE A 249 4.44 11.19 -4.89
N THR A 250 4.12 11.17 -6.19
CA THR A 250 4.15 12.38 -7.03
C THR A 250 2.93 13.27 -6.81
N VAL A 251 1.81 12.71 -6.39
CA VAL A 251 0.54 13.43 -6.23
C VAL A 251 0.07 13.41 -4.79
N GLU A 252 -0.18 12.24 -4.18
CA GLU A 252 -0.85 12.20 -2.87
C GLU A 252 -0.03 12.82 -1.74
N GLN A 253 1.28 12.54 -1.68
CA GLN A 253 2.17 13.11 -0.65
C GLN A 253 2.41 14.61 -0.86
N GLU A 254 2.62 15.04 -2.11
CA GLU A 254 2.83 16.45 -2.45
C GLU A 254 1.58 17.29 -2.15
N VAL A 255 0.40 16.80 -2.54
CA VAL A 255 -0.89 17.44 -2.20
C VAL A 255 -1.05 17.49 -0.68
N GLY A 256 -0.90 16.37 0.03
CA GLY A 256 -1.03 16.33 1.48
C GLY A 256 -0.08 17.28 2.22
N SER A 257 1.18 17.36 1.78
CA SER A 257 2.17 18.28 2.35
C SER A 257 1.82 19.74 2.08
N SER A 258 1.40 20.08 0.87
CA SER A 258 1.17 21.47 0.46
C SER A 258 -0.15 22.05 1.00
N THR A 259 -1.25 21.28 0.99
CA THR A 259 -2.57 21.78 1.41
C THR A 259 -2.90 21.54 2.88
N HIS A 260 -2.37 20.47 3.47
CA HIS A 260 -2.75 20.06 4.83
C HIS A 260 -1.57 20.01 5.81
N ALA A 261 -0.35 20.22 5.33
CA ALA A 261 0.89 19.98 6.07
C ALA A 261 0.87 18.60 6.75
N PHE A 262 0.27 17.60 6.09
CA PHE A 262 0.03 16.27 6.63
C PHE A 262 -0.10 15.22 5.52
N PHE A 263 0.62 14.12 5.72
CA PHE A 263 0.52 12.87 4.97
C PHE A 263 0.97 11.72 5.89
N GLY A 264 0.69 10.48 5.52
CA GLY A 264 1.18 9.33 6.28
C GLY A 264 2.68 9.16 6.08
N PHE A 265 3.45 8.99 7.16
CA PHE A 265 4.86 8.62 7.07
C PHE A 265 4.97 7.25 6.39
N ASN A 266 5.90 7.11 5.44
CA ASN A 266 6.04 5.86 4.67
C ASN A 266 6.78 4.75 5.44
N GLY A 267 7.15 5.02 6.70
CA GLY A 267 7.91 4.10 7.55
C GLY A 267 9.42 4.20 7.36
N THR A 268 9.90 4.87 6.29
CA THR A 268 11.32 5.02 5.98
C THR A 268 11.58 6.15 4.98
N GLY A 269 12.84 6.57 4.84
CA GLY A 269 13.26 7.63 3.91
C GLY A 269 12.85 9.02 4.38
N GLY A 270 12.70 9.21 5.70
CA GLY A 270 12.33 10.50 6.29
C GLY A 270 13.09 10.80 7.57
N VAL A 271 13.19 12.09 7.86
CA VAL A 271 13.84 12.64 9.06
C VAL A 271 12.77 13.20 9.99
N TRP A 272 12.76 12.70 11.21
CA TRP A 272 11.87 13.14 12.28
C TRP A 272 12.60 14.02 13.29
N ARG A 273 11.91 15.03 13.80
CA ARG A 273 12.27 15.70 15.05
C ARG A 273 11.96 14.76 16.22
N ILE A 274 12.96 14.42 17.03
CA ILE A 274 12.77 13.49 18.16
C ILE A 274 11.76 14.04 19.17
N ALA A 275 11.78 15.35 19.43
CA ALA A 275 10.79 15.99 20.31
C ALA A 275 9.33 15.79 19.83
N ALA A 276 9.10 15.76 18.51
CA ALA A 276 7.76 15.50 17.96
C ALA A 276 7.34 14.04 18.13
N ILE A 277 8.29 13.10 18.01
CA ILE A 277 8.05 11.67 18.33
C ILE A 277 7.64 11.55 19.81
N SER A 278 8.39 12.20 20.70
CA SER A 278 8.13 12.17 22.15
C SER A 278 6.78 12.80 22.51
N ASP A 279 6.42 13.98 21.98
CA ASP A 279 5.12 14.62 22.22
C ASP A 279 3.95 13.79 21.67
N ALA A 280 4.14 13.09 20.55
CA ALA A 280 3.15 12.15 20.02
C ALA A 280 2.99 10.88 20.89
N GLY A 281 3.88 10.65 21.87
CA GLY A 281 3.87 9.49 22.75
C GLY A 281 4.70 8.30 22.25
N GLY A 282 5.69 8.56 21.39
CA GLY A 282 6.62 7.56 20.89
C GLY A 282 6.07 6.64 19.80
N TRP A 283 6.85 5.61 19.48
CA TRP A 283 6.42 4.48 18.64
C TRP A 283 5.43 3.59 19.40
N LYS A 284 4.35 3.21 18.74
CA LYS A 284 3.33 2.29 19.27
C LYS A 284 3.16 1.13 18.30
N ASP A 285 3.05 -0.07 18.85
CA ASP A 285 2.94 -1.35 18.16
C ASP A 285 1.51 -1.89 18.11
N ARG A 286 0.51 -1.03 18.40
CA ARG A 286 -0.92 -1.40 18.45
C ARG A 286 -1.51 -1.88 17.11
N THR A 287 -0.79 -1.67 16.01
CA THR A 287 -1.15 -2.03 14.63
C THR A 287 0.13 -2.30 13.83
N THR A 288 0.00 -2.95 12.67
CA THR A 288 1.10 -3.17 11.70
C THR A 288 1.52 -1.93 10.90
N VAL A 289 1.07 -0.75 11.28
CA VAL A 289 1.38 0.54 10.63
C VAL A 289 1.79 1.57 11.68
N GLU A 290 2.85 1.27 12.42
CA GLU A 290 3.38 2.13 13.48
C GLU A 290 3.78 3.52 12.97
N ASP A 291 4.18 3.58 11.71
CA ASP A 291 4.56 4.76 10.96
C ASP A 291 3.40 5.72 10.74
N MET A 292 2.29 5.20 10.21
CA MET A 292 1.06 5.94 10.01
C MET A 292 0.44 6.34 11.34
N ASP A 293 0.49 5.47 12.35
CA ASP A 293 0.00 5.78 13.69
C ASP A 293 0.75 6.98 14.30
N LEU A 294 2.08 6.98 14.23
CA LEU A 294 2.90 8.11 14.67
C LEU A 294 2.58 9.38 13.89
N ALA A 295 2.46 9.28 12.56
CA ALA A 295 2.11 10.41 11.70
C ALA A 295 0.78 11.03 12.12
N VAL A 296 -0.29 10.24 12.25
CA VAL A 296 -1.61 10.74 12.66
C VAL A 296 -1.54 11.39 14.04
N ARG A 297 -0.91 10.75 15.03
CA ARG A 297 -0.78 11.32 16.39
C ARG A 297 -0.01 12.63 16.41
N ALA A 298 1.12 12.72 15.72
CA ALA A 298 1.88 13.97 15.61
C ALA A 298 1.07 15.05 14.87
N GLY A 299 0.37 14.69 13.79
CA GLY A 299 -0.51 15.60 13.07
C GLY A 299 -1.66 16.15 13.93
N LEU A 300 -2.22 15.33 14.82
CA LEU A 300 -3.25 15.69 15.81
C LEU A 300 -2.72 16.55 16.97
N LYS A 301 -1.41 16.61 17.14
CA LYS A 301 -0.74 17.53 18.08
C LYS A 301 -0.44 18.90 17.44
N GLY A 302 -0.66 19.06 16.14
CA GLY A 302 -0.45 20.30 15.41
C GLY A 302 0.86 20.35 14.62
N TRP A 303 1.67 19.30 14.67
CA TRP A 303 2.92 19.23 13.91
C TRP A 303 2.67 19.23 12.40
N LYS A 304 3.60 19.85 11.65
CA LYS A 304 3.57 19.95 10.19
C LYS A 304 4.56 18.98 9.55
N PHE A 305 4.19 18.44 8.39
CA PHE A 305 5.04 17.56 7.58
C PHE A 305 5.37 18.17 6.22
N VAL A 306 6.61 18.01 5.80
CA VAL A 306 7.13 18.46 4.50
C VAL A 306 7.53 17.27 3.66
N TYR A 307 7.01 17.21 2.44
CA TYR A 307 7.43 16.25 1.43
C TYR A 307 8.39 16.91 0.45
N LEU A 308 9.50 16.24 0.14
CA LEU A 308 10.52 16.69 -0.81
C LEU A 308 10.57 15.71 -1.98
N GLY A 309 9.77 15.97 -3.02
CA GLY A 309 9.69 15.09 -4.20
C GLY A 309 10.97 15.00 -5.04
N ASP A 310 11.86 16.00 -4.92
CA ASP A 310 13.16 16.08 -5.59
C ASP A 310 14.30 15.41 -4.79
N LEU A 311 14.09 15.12 -3.51
CA LEU A 311 15.00 14.32 -2.71
C LEU A 311 14.56 12.85 -2.80
N GLN A 312 15.45 11.99 -3.29
CA GLN A 312 15.13 10.60 -3.59
C GLN A 312 15.98 9.65 -2.74
N VAL A 313 15.37 8.56 -2.29
CA VAL A 313 16.05 7.44 -1.61
C VAL A 313 15.77 6.17 -2.38
N LYS A 314 16.83 5.44 -2.74
CA LYS A 314 16.72 4.20 -3.51
C LYS A 314 16.17 3.07 -2.63
N SER A 315 15.29 2.24 -3.18
CA SER A 315 14.69 1.08 -2.51
C SER A 315 14.31 -0.04 -3.48
N GLU A 316 13.94 -1.21 -2.96
CA GLU A 316 13.57 -2.40 -3.74
C GLU A 316 12.06 -2.71 -3.65
N LEU A 317 11.46 -2.99 -4.81
CA LEU A 317 10.12 -3.55 -4.92
C LEU A 317 10.15 -5.07 -4.68
N PRO A 318 9.09 -5.65 -4.10
CA PRO A 318 8.91 -7.10 -4.06
C PRO A 318 8.90 -7.72 -5.46
N SER A 319 9.91 -8.54 -5.80
CA SER A 319 9.98 -9.17 -7.13
C SER A 319 9.11 -10.42 -7.28
N THR A 320 8.53 -10.95 -6.18
CA THR A 320 7.60 -12.10 -6.24
C THR A 320 6.16 -11.70 -5.87
N LEU A 321 5.17 -12.33 -6.51
CA LEU A 321 3.76 -12.07 -6.20
C LEU A 321 3.42 -12.40 -4.74
N LYS A 322 4.03 -13.45 -4.18
CA LYS A 322 3.83 -13.84 -2.77
C LYS A 322 4.27 -12.71 -1.83
N ALA A 323 5.48 -12.19 -2.01
CA ALA A 323 6.01 -11.07 -1.23
C ALA A 323 5.16 -9.81 -1.39
N PHE A 324 4.78 -9.48 -2.64
CA PHE A 324 3.89 -8.36 -2.93
C PHE A 324 2.54 -8.47 -2.22
N ARG A 325 1.90 -9.64 -2.23
CA ARG A 325 0.63 -9.86 -1.53
C ARG A 325 0.74 -9.67 -0.02
N PHE A 326 1.81 -10.16 0.62
CA PHE A 326 2.01 -9.90 2.05
C PHE A 326 2.16 -8.42 2.34
N GLN A 327 2.92 -7.70 1.51
CA GLN A 327 3.07 -6.25 1.63
C GLN A 327 1.70 -5.55 1.51
N GLN A 328 0.95 -5.83 0.43
CA GLN A 328 -0.36 -5.23 0.19
C GLN A 328 -1.39 -5.59 1.26
N HIS A 329 -1.32 -6.79 1.85
CA HIS A 329 -2.17 -7.18 2.98
C HIS A 329 -1.95 -6.23 4.16
N ARG A 330 -0.71 -6.04 4.58
CA ARG A 330 -0.37 -5.16 5.71
C ARG A 330 -0.76 -3.72 5.41
N TRP A 331 -0.49 -3.24 4.19
CA TRP A 331 -0.79 -1.87 3.77
C TRP A 331 -2.28 -1.56 3.58
N SER A 332 -3.14 -2.58 3.53
CA SER A 332 -4.60 -2.42 3.48
C SER A 332 -5.25 -2.70 4.84
N CYS A 333 -4.82 -3.76 5.52
CA CYS A 333 -5.33 -4.17 6.82
C CYS A 333 -4.90 -3.19 7.94
N GLY A 334 -3.64 -2.80 7.96
CA GLY A 334 -3.06 -1.93 8.99
C GLY A 334 -3.79 -0.57 9.06
N PRO A 335 -3.90 0.20 7.96
CA PRO A 335 -4.59 1.49 7.98
C PRO A 335 -6.07 1.38 8.34
N ALA A 336 -6.74 0.30 7.92
CA ALA A 336 -8.14 0.06 8.25
C ALA A 336 -8.36 -0.21 9.75
N ASN A 337 -7.49 -1.04 10.35
CA ASN A 337 -7.45 -1.29 11.80
C ASN A 337 -7.11 0.00 12.57
N LEU A 338 -6.12 0.76 12.10
CA LEU A 338 -5.75 2.04 12.68
C LEU A 338 -6.90 3.03 12.65
N PHE A 339 -7.62 3.12 11.52
CA PHE A 339 -8.77 4.01 11.38
C PHE A 339 -9.85 3.72 12.43
N ARG A 340 -10.22 2.44 12.59
CA ARG A 340 -11.16 1.99 13.62
C ARG A 340 -10.72 2.43 15.02
N LYS A 341 -9.44 2.26 15.36
CA LYS A 341 -8.88 2.59 16.68
C LYS A 341 -8.76 4.10 16.93
N MET A 342 -8.54 4.89 15.88
CA MET A 342 -8.25 6.32 16.01
C MET A 342 -9.42 7.25 15.70
N VAL A 343 -10.50 6.79 15.04
CA VAL A 343 -11.59 7.67 14.59
C VAL A 343 -12.17 8.51 15.73
N MET A 344 -12.42 7.93 16.90
CA MET A 344 -12.93 8.66 18.07
C MET A 344 -11.91 9.63 18.67
N GLU A 345 -10.62 9.28 18.64
CA GLU A 345 -9.53 10.16 19.08
C GLU A 345 -9.43 11.39 18.17
N ILE A 346 -9.56 11.21 16.85
CA ILE A 346 -9.55 12.29 15.86
C ILE A 346 -10.75 13.23 16.05
N ILE A 347 -11.96 12.68 16.21
CA ILE A 347 -13.19 13.46 16.38
C ILE A 347 -13.09 14.35 17.64
N ARG A 348 -12.69 13.76 18.76
CA ARG A 348 -12.62 14.44 20.07
C ARG A 348 -11.43 15.39 20.23
N ASN A 349 -10.44 15.34 19.34
CA ASN A 349 -9.25 16.18 19.44
C ASN A 349 -9.61 17.68 19.38
N LYS A 350 -9.15 18.49 20.33
CA LYS A 350 -9.44 19.94 20.35
C LYS A 350 -8.33 20.82 19.78
N LYS A 351 -7.16 20.24 19.49
CA LYS A 351 -5.96 20.98 19.03
C LYS A 351 -6.00 21.31 17.54
N VAL A 352 -6.57 20.43 16.72
CA VAL A 352 -6.62 20.62 15.26
C VAL A 352 -7.98 21.14 14.79
N SER A 353 -7.96 21.88 13.68
CA SER A 353 -9.16 22.43 13.05
C SER A 353 -10.13 21.34 12.59
N LEU A 354 -11.42 21.68 12.50
CA LEU A 354 -12.46 20.79 11.99
C LEU A 354 -12.12 20.28 10.58
N TRP A 355 -11.60 21.17 9.70
CA TRP A 355 -11.17 20.80 8.36
C TRP A 355 -10.07 19.74 8.34
N LYS A 356 -9.07 19.83 9.23
CA LYS A 356 -8.03 18.81 9.34
C LYS A 356 -8.62 17.46 9.79
N LYS A 357 -9.59 17.47 10.71
CA LYS A 357 -10.29 16.24 11.13
C LYS A 357 -11.07 15.61 9.97
N VAL A 358 -11.84 16.41 9.25
CA VAL A 358 -12.60 15.95 8.07
C VAL A 358 -11.64 15.37 7.04
N TYR A 359 -10.56 16.06 6.72
CA TYR A 359 -9.54 15.55 5.79
C TYR A 359 -8.96 14.20 6.24
N VAL A 360 -8.56 14.07 7.51
CA VAL A 360 -7.96 12.83 8.03
C VAL A 360 -8.97 11.68 8.03
N ILE A 361 -10.21 11.91 8.45
CA ILE A 361 -11.25 10.88 8.53
C ILE A 361 -11.76 10.50 7.13
N TYR A 362 -12.23 11.49 6.38
CA TYR A 362 -12.90 11.29 5.10
C TYR A 362 -11.90 10.99 3.99
N SER A 363 -11.01 11.91 3.65
CA SER A 363 -10.11 11.74 2.50
C SER A 363 -9.00 10.71 2.81
N PHE A 364 -8.23 10.92 3.88
CA PHE A 364 -7.04 10.13 4.16
C PHE A 364 -7.35 8.67 4.54
N PHE A 365 -8.28 8.42 5.47
CA PHE A 365 -8.65 7.07 5.88
C PHE A 365 -9.78 6.47 5.05
N PHE A 366 -10.97 7.08 5.05
CA PHE A 366 -12.15 6.44 4.49
C PHE A 366 -12.07 6.29 2.97
N VAL A 367 -11.90 7.38 2.21
CA VAL A 367 -11.87 7.31 0.74
C VAL A 367 -10.64 6.54 0.25
N ARG A 368 -9.43 6.92 0.69
CA ARG A 368 -8.18 6.36 0.14
C ARG A 368 -7.84 4.95 0.64
N LYS A 369 -8.20 4.57 1.87
CA LYS A 369 -7.81 3.27 2.46
C LYS A 369 -8.95 2.26 2.59
N VAL A 370 -10.21 2.70 2.48
CA VAL A 370 -11.38 1.82 2.54
C VAL A 370 -12.10 1.80 1.19
N ILE A 371 -12.70 2.93 0.79
CA ILE A 371 -13.55 3.01 -0.41
C ILE A 371 -12.79 2.64 -1.68
N ALA A 372 -11.55 3.10 -1.85
CA ALA A 372 -10.74 2.80 -3.03
C ALA A 372 -10.59 1.30 -3.30
N HIS A 373 -10.42 0.49 -2.25
CA HIS A 373 -10.31 -0.97 -2.39
C HIS A 373 -11.68 -1.61 -2.60
N MET A 374 -12.67 -1.21 -1.79
CA MET A 374 -14.03 -1.76 -1.84
C MET A 374 -14.68 -1.53 -3.19
N VAL A 375 -14.65 -0.31 -3.72
CA VAL A 375 -15.32 0.00 -4.99
C VAL A 375 -14.67 -0.73 -6.16
N THR A 376 -13.34 -0.80 -6.19
CA THR A 376 -12.61 -1.49 -7.26
C THR A 376 -13.01 -2.97 -7.32
N PHE A 377 -13.10 -3.62 -6.15
CA PHE A 377 -13.49 -5.02 -6.09
C PHE A 377 -14.99 -5.25 -6.31
N PHE A 378 -15.83 -4.64 -5.48
CA PHE A 378 -17.27 -4.92 -5.51
C PHE A 378 -17.91 -4.42 -6.79
N PHE A 379 -17.51 -3.26 -7.31
CA PHE A 379 -18.15 -2.75 -8.52
C PHE A 379 -17.74 -3.55 -9.75
N TYR A 380 -16.43 -3.71 -10.00
CA TYR A 380 -15.93 -4.27 -11.25
C TYR A 380 -15.81 -5.79 -11.28
N CYS A 381 -15.72 -6.46 -10.13
CA CYS A 381 -15.56 -7.92 -10.05
C CYS A 381 -16.80 -8.66 -9.51
N VAL A 382 -17.80 -7.95 -8.96
CA VAL A 382 -19.01 -8.56 -8.38
C VAL A 382 -20.28 -7.97 -8.99
N VAL A 383 -20.58 -6.70 -8.73
CA VAL A 383 -21.85 -6.05 -9.09
C VAL A 383 -22.02 -5.95 -10.59
N LEU A 384 -21.01 -5.45 -11.33
CA LEU A 384 -21.10 -5.35 -12.79
C LEU A 384 -21.32 -6.73 -13.46
N PRO A 385 -20.55 -7.79 -13.15
CA PRO A 385 -20.85 -9.15 -13.62
C PRO A 385 -22.26 -9.66 -13.24
N LEU A 386 -22.75 -9.36 -12.03
CA LEU A 386 -24.10 -9.80 -11.61
C LEU A 386 -25.21 -9.07 -12.38
N THR A 387 -25.03 -7.79 -12.72
CA THR A 387 -26.02 -7.03 -13.50
C THR A 387 -26.19 -7.56 -14.93
N ILE A 388 -25.19 -8.26 -15.46
CA ILE A 388 -25.29 -8.95 -16.75
C ILE A 388 -26.27 -10.13 -16.68
N LEU A 389 -26.33 -10.82 -15.54
CA LEU A 389 -27.25 -11.94 -15.31
C LEU A 389 -28.69 -11.46 -15.01
N VAL A 390 -28.86 -10.18 -14.70
CA VAL A 390 -30.12 -9.56 -14.29
C VAL A 390 -30.33 -8.29 -15.13
N PRO A 391 -30.74 -8.44 -16.41
CA PRO A 391 -30.78 -7.34 -17.38
C PRO A 391 -31.78 -6.22 -17.02
N GLU A 392 -32.66 -6.44 -16.05
CA GLU A 392 -33.56 -5.43 -15.48
C GLU A 392 -32.81 -4.33 -14.71
N VAL A 393 -31.58 -4.60 -14.25
CA VAL A 393 -30.75 -3.64 -13.52
C VAL A 393 -29.76 -2.98 -14.47
N GLU A 394 -30.02 -1.74 -14.81
CA GLU A 394 -29.14 -0.97 -15.69
C GLU A 394 -28.01 -0.28 -14.92
N VAL A 395 -26.79 -0.40 -15.43
CA VAL A 395 -25.62 0.33 -14.92
C VAL A 395 -25.30 1.48 -15.88
N PRO A 396 -25.25 2.74 -15.41
CA PRO A 396 -24.97 3.85 -16.29
C PRO A 396 -23.52 3.85 -16.79
N LYS A 397 -23.34 4.14 -18.08
CA LYS A 397 -22.02 4.15 -18.75
C LYS A 397 -21.01 5.10 -18.12
N TRP A 398 -21.47 6.22 -17.56
CA TRP A 398 -20.58 7.17 -16.89
C TRP A 398 -19.88 6.55 -15.67
N GLY A 399 -20.58 5.69 -14.93
CA GLY A 399 -20.04 5.00 -13.77
C GLY A 399 -19.16 3.83 -14.16
N ALA A 400 -19.63 2.99 -15.09
CA ALA A 400 -18.93 1.77 -15.49
C ALA A 400 -17.70 2.00 -16.37
N ILE A 401 -17.66 3.08 -17.16
CA ILE A 401 -16.63 3.30 -18.19
C ILE A 401 -15.90 4.63 -17.97
N TYR A 402 -16.61 5.76 -17.92
CA TYR A 402 -15.96 7.07 -17.95
C TYR A 402 -15.18 7.38 -16.67
N ILE A 403 -15.79 7.18 -15.50
CA ILE A 403 -15.11 7.38 -14.22
C ILE A 403 -13.82 6.55 -14.10
N PRO A 404 -13.84 5.21 -14.27
CA PRO A 404 -12.60 4.42 -14.15
C PRO A 404 -11.56 4.80 -15.20
N ALA A 405 -11.97 5.11 -16.44
CA ALA A 405 -11.04 5.55 -17.47
C ALA A 405 -10.32 6.86 -17.08
N ILE A 406 -11.06 7.84 -16.54
CA ILE A 406 -10.48 9.10 -16.06
C ILE A 406 -9.57 8.85 -14.86
N ILE A 407 -10.02 8.07 -13.85
CA ILE A 407 -9.20 7.76 -12.67
C ILE A 407 -7.90 7.08 -13.08
N THR A 408 -7.94 6.08 -13.96
CA THR A 408 -6.74 5.39 -14.42
C THR A 408 -5.82 6.31 -15.21
N THR A 409 -6.39 7.20 -16.04
CA THR A 409 -5.60 8.21 -16.77
C THR A 409 -4.90 9.16 -15.80
N LEU A 410 -5.62 9.66 -14.78
CA LEU A 410 -5.04 10.52 -13.74
C LEU A 410 -3.93 9.80 -12.97
N ASN A 411 -4.10 8.51 -12.67
CA ASN A 411 -3.08 7.70 -12.01
C ASN A 411 -1.80 7.57 -12.85
N SER A 412 -1.94 7.47 -14.18
CA SER A 412 -0.81 7.30 -15.10
C SER A 412 0.14 8.51 -15.17
N VAL A 413 -0.31 9.70 -14.73
CA VAL A 413 0.51 10.93 -14.73
C VAL A 413 1.78 10.77 -13.90
N GLY A 414 1.77 9.91 -12.87
CA GLY A 414 2.96 9.61 -12.06
C GLY A 414 4.05 8.84 -12.83
N THR A 415 3.67 8.06 -13.85
CA THR A 415 4.57 7.18 -14.63
C THR A 415 4.27 7.21 -16.14
N PRO A 416 4.48 8.34 -16.84
CA PRO A 416 4.16 8.45 -18.26
C PRO A 416 4.85 7.39 -19.13
N ARG A 417 6.06 6.95 -18.74
CA ARG A 417 6.84 5.91 -19.43
C ARG A 417 6.11 4.57 -19.54
N SER A 418 5.20 4.27 -18.63
CA SER A 418 4.49 2.99 -18.53
C SER A 418 3.02 3.11 -18.90
N ILE A 419 2.60 4.20 -19.57
CA ILE A 419 1.20 4.41 -19.98
C ILE A 419 0.66 3.28 -20.88
N HIS A 420 1.52 2.68 -21.70
CA HIS A 420 1.18 1.52 -22.55
C HIS A 420 0.81 0.27 -21.73
N LEU A 421 1.14 0.22 -20.44
CA LEU A 421 0.80 -0.88 -19.54
C LEU A 421 -0.53 -0.67 -18.80
N LEU A 422 -1.22 0.46 -18.98
CA LEU A 422 -2.46 0.77 -18.24
C LEU A 422 -3.50 -0.34 -18.38
N PHE A 423 -3.61 -0.93 -19.57
CA PHE A 423 -4.53 -2.04 -19.81
C PHE A 423 -4.25 -3.24 -18.91
N TYR A 424 -3.00 -3.72 -18.86
CA TYR A 424 -2.60 -4.82 -17.98
C TYR A 424 -2.71 -4.45 -16.50
N TRP A 425 -2.37 -3.21 -16.19
CA TRP A 425 -2.45 -2.66 -14.84
C TRP A 425 -3.88 -2.69 -14.31
N ILE A 426 -4.89 -2.26 -15.08
CA ILE A 426 -6.31 -2.30 -14.66
C ILE A 426 -6.73 -3.75 -14.32
N LEU A 427 -6.44 -4.70 -15.21
CA LEU A 427 -6.81 -6.10 -15.01
C LEU A 427 -6.14 -6.67 -13.76
N PHE A 428 -4.85 -6.36 -13.54
CA PHE A 428 -4.10 -6.80 -12.38
C PHE A 428 -4.59 -6.14 -11.08
N GLU A 429 -4.86 -4.84 -11.09
CA GLU A 429 -5.37 -4.09 -9.94
C GLU A 429 -6.76 -4.58 -9.51
N ASN A 430 -7.60 -5.01 -10.47
CA ASN A 430 -8.87 -5.67 -10.18
C ASN A 430 -8.67 -6.99 -9.42
N VAL A 431 -7.71 -7.84 -9.82
CA VAL A 431 -7.39 -9.06 -9.04
C VAL A 431 -6.85 -8.69 -7.65
N MET A 432 -5.94 -7.73 -7.57
CA MET A 432 -5.35 -7.28 -6.29
C MET A 432 -6.38 -6.58 -5.39
N SER A 433 -7.45 -6.01 -5.96
CA SER A 433 -8.53 -5.38 -5.21
C SER A 433 -9.27 -6.39 -4.31
N LEU A 434 -9.43 -7.66 -4.74
CA LEU A 434 -9.97 -8.73 -3.91
C LEU A 434 -9.12 -8.92 -2.66
N HIS A 435 -7.81 -9.06 -2.85
CA HIS A 435 -6.86 -9.28 -1.76
C HIS A 435 -6.82 -8.09 -0.78
N ARG A 436 -6.81 -6.86 -1.31
CA ARG A 436 -6.84 -5.63 -0.50
C ARG A 436 -8.16 -5.44 0.23
N THR A 437 -9.30 -5.71 -0.43
CA THR A 437 -10.63 -5.63 0.19
C THR A 437 -10.77 -6.62 1.35
N LYS A 438 -10.34 -7.87 1.15
CA LYS A 438 -10.29 -8.87 2.23
C LYS A 438 -9.45 -8.37 3.41
N ALA A 439 -8.27 -7.82 3.14
CA ALA A 439 -7.38 -7.27 4.16
C ALA A 439 -8.02 -6.07 4.89
N THR A 440 -8.67 -5.16 4.18
CA THR A 440 -9.41 -4.02 4.76
C THR A 440 -10.52 -4.50 5.69
N PHE A 441 -11.32 -5.49 5.30
CA PHE A 441 -12.35 -6.07 6.19
C PHE A 441 -11.74 -6.70 7.44
N ILE A 442 -10.66 -7.48 7.30
CA ILE A 442 -9.94 -8.06 8.45
C ILE A 442 -9.47 -6.95 9.39
N GLY A 443 -8.96 -5.83 8.86
CA GLY A 443 -8.54 -4.68 9.66
C GLY A 443 -9.70 -3.99 10.37
N LEU A 444 -10.80 -3.70 9.67
CA LEU A 444 -11.98 -3.04 10.23
C LEU A 444 -12.73 -3.88 11.28
N LEU A 445 -12.66 -5.21 11.16
CA LEU A 445 -13.33 -6.16 12.06
C LEU A 445 -12.39 -6.77 13.11
N GLU A 446 -11.11 -6.39 13.10
CA GLU A 446 -10.08 -6.99 13.97
C GLU A 446 -10.02 -8.52 13.88
N GLY A 447 -10.13 -9.06 12.66
CA GLY A 447 -9.99 -10.50 12.42
C GLY A 447 -8.60 -11.03 12.78
N GLY A 448 -8.46 -12.34 13.01
CA GLY A 448 -7.27 -12.94 13.65
C GLY A 448 -5.88 -12.65 13.03
N ARG A 449 -5.82 -12.21 11.76
CA ARG A 449 -4.55 -11.82 11.09
C ARG A 449 -4.26 -10.32 11.10
N ALA A 450 -5.10 -9.50 11.75
CA ALA A 450 -5.01 -8.04 11.66
C ALA A 450 -3.72 -7.44 12.21
N ASN A 451 -3.03 -8.17 13.10
CA ASN A 451 -1.77 -7.76 13.72
C ASN A 451 -0.59 -8.68 13.31
N GLU A 452 -0.77 -9.58 12.34
CA GLU A 452 0.29 -10.49 11.90
C GLU A 452 1.29 -9.76 11.01
N TRP A 453 2.57 -9.78 11.39
CA TRP A 453 3.65 -9.22 10.59
C TRP A 453 4.46 -10.32 9.90
N VAL A 454 4.17 -10.53 8.62
CA VAL A 454 4.98 -11.39 7.76
C VAL A 454 6.03 -10.56 7.04
N VAL A 455 7.28 -11.02 7.10
CA VAL A 455 8.44 -10.33 6.51
C VAL A 455 8.40 -10.49 5.00
N THR A 456 8.71 -9.40 4.30
CA THR A 456 8.79 -9.37 2.85
C THR A 456 10.23 -9.64 2.46
N GLU A 457 10.50 -10.79 1.83
CA GLU A 457 11.84 -11.16 1.38
C GLU A 457 12.42 -10.08 0.44
N LYS A 458 13.69 -9.73 0.69
CA LYS A 458 14.48 -8.79 -0.11
C LYS A 458 15.54 -9.58 -0.87
N LEU A 459 15.87 -9.10 -2.07
CA LEU A 459 16.75 -9.82 -2.98
C LEU A 459 18.14 -9.23 -3.06
N GLY A 460 18.29 -7.94 -2.73
CA GLY A 460 19.55 -7.24 -2.87
C GLY A 460 19.83 -6.92 -4.34
N ASP A 461 19.68 -5.66 -4.70
CA ASP A 461 20.09 -5.15 -6.00
C ASP A 461 21.63 -5.10 -6.05
N ALA A 462 22.23 -6.25 -6.41
CA ALA A 462 23.64 -6.43 -6.69
C ALA A 462 24.02 -5.99 -8.11
N LEU A 463 23.25 -5.09 -8.75
CA LEU A 463 23.68 -4.43 -9.98
C LEU A 463 24.74 -3.36 -9.65
N LYS A 464 26.01 -3.78 -9.67
CA LYS A 464 27.16 -3.12 -10.36
C LYS A 464 28.56 -3.41 -9.80
N ASN A 465 28.71 -4.12 -8.68
CA ASN A 465 30.06 -4.50 -8.20
C ASN A 465 30.32 -5.98 -8.44
N LYS A 466 30.66 -6.33 -9.69
CA LYS A 466 31.29 -7.62 -10.00
C LYS A 466 32.71 -7.63 -9.43
N SER A 467 32.96 -8.51 -8.46
CA SER A 467 34.23 -9.24 -8.40
C SER A 467 33.92 -10.73 -8.58
N ASN A 468 34.68 -11.36 -9.48
CA ASN A 468 34.56 -12.76 -9.86
C ASN A 468 34.63 -13.68 -8.63
N VAL A 469 33.49 -14.20 -8.18
CA VAL A 469 33.43 -15.39 -7.32
C VAL A 469 32.56 -16.41 -8.03
N LYS A 470 33.13 -17.60 -8.26
CA LYS A 470 32.48 -18.74 -8.92
C LYS A 470 31.12 -19.01 -8.26
N GLY A 471 30.05 -18.88 -9.05
CA GLY A 471 28.67 -18.96 -8.56
C GLY A 471 28.32 -20.34 -7.97
N PRO A 472 27.46 -20.39 -6.94
CA PRO A 472 26.99 -21.65 -6.39
C PRO A 472 26.00 -22.33 -7.36
N LYS A 473 25.91 -23.66 -7.24
CA LYS A 473 25.12 -24.56 -8.10
C LYS A 473 23.65 -24.14 -8.19
N ARG A 474 23.08 -24.27 -9.40
CA ARG A 474 21.64 -24.10 -9.73
C ARG A 474 20.75 -24.76 -8.67
N PRO A 475 19.73 -24.06 -8.11
CA PRO A 475 18.76 -24.71 -7.25
C PRO A 475 17.89 -25.64 -8.11
N ARG A 476 17.66 -26.87 -7.63
CA ARG A 476 16.69 -27.80 -8.20
C ARG A 476 15.30 -27.16 -8.15
N PHE A 477 14.68 -26.97 -9.32
CA PHE A 477 13.28 -26.56 -9.44
C PHE A 477 12.37 -27.64 -8.83
N SER A 478 11.91 -27.42 -7.60
CA SER A 478 10.76 -28.15 -7.06
C SER A 478 9.50 -27.36 -7.41
N PHE A 479 8.83 -27.75 -8.50
CA PHE A 479 7.48 -27.31 -8.83
C PHE A 479 6.48 -27.88 -7.80
N LYS A 480 6.45 -27.32 -6.59
CA LYS A 480 5.35 -27.58 -5.64
C LYS A 480 4.15 -26.72 -6.04
N ILE A 481 3.31 -27.29 -6.90
CA ILE A 481 2.08 -26.66 -7.41
C ILE A 481 1.10 -26.36 -6.27
N GLY A 482 1.04 -27.20 -5.23
CA GLY A 482 0.07 -27.06 -4.13
C GLY A 482 0.15 -25.77 -3.31
N ASP A 483 1.34 -25.24 -3.06
CA ASP A 483 1.52 -24.03 -2.22
C ASP A 483 1.29 -22.72 -2.99
N ARG A 484 1.03 -22.80 -4.30
CA ARG A 484 0.90 -21.65 -5.21
C ARG A 484 -0.51 -21.40 -5.72
N VAL A 485 -1.44 -22.34 -5.50
CA VAL A 485 -2.81 -22.21 -5.97
C VAL A 485 -3.63 -21.31 -5.03
N LEU A 486 -4.16 -20.24 -5.59
CA LEU A 486 -5.03 -19.29 -4.90
C LEU A 486 -6.49 -19.56 -5.29
N LEU A 487 -7.15 -20.39 -4.48
CA LEU A 487 -8.50 -20.90 -4.77
C LEU A 487 -9.56 -19.81 -4.88
N LEU A 488 -9.43 -18.71 -4.12
CA LEU A 488 -10.41 -17.61 -4.18
C LEU A 488 -10.35 -16.90 -5.54
N GLU A 489 -9.14 -16.66 -6.05
CA GLU A 489 -8.91 -16.06 -7.35
C GLU A 489 -9.37 -16.97 -8.48
N LEU A 490 -9.16 -18.29 -8.37
CA LEU A 490 -9.71 -19.27 -9.32
C LEU A 490 -11.24 -19.30 -9.28
N GLY A 491 -11.85 -19.25 -8.09
CA GLY A 491 -13.30 -19.19 -7.92
C GLY A 491 -13.90 -17.94 -8.58
N PHE A 492 -13.28 -16.78 -8.37
CA PHE A 492 -13.66 -15.55 -9.07
C PHE A 492 -13.42 -15.63 -10.58
N GLY A 493 -12.34 -16.26 -11.03
CA GLY A 493 -12.08 -16.51 -12.45
C GLY A 493 -13.21 -17.33 -13.11
N ALA A 494 -13.67 -18.38 -12.44
CA ALA A 494 -14.79 -19.22 -12.90
C ALA A 494 -16.13 -18.46 -12.90
N PHE A 495 -16.39 -17.67 -11.86
CA PHE A 495 -17.59 -16.81 -11.79
C PHE A 495 -17.63 -15.78 -12.92
N LEU A 496 -16.52 -15.08 -13.18
CA LEU A 496 -16.41 -14.11 -14.27
C LEU A 496 -16.52 -14.78 -15.64
N PHE A 497 -15.97 -15.99 -15.78
CA PHE A 497 -16.08 -16.77 -17.01
C PHE A 497 -17.53 -17.11 -17.33
N PHE A 498 -18.28 -17.57 -16.32
CA PHE A 498 -19.71 -17.84 -16.44
C PHE A 498 -20.50 -16.60 -16.87
N CYS A 499 -20.26 -15.45 -16.22
CA CYS A 499 -20.89 -14.19 -16.60
C CYS A 499 -20.49 -13.75 -18.02
N GLY A 500 -19.24 -13.96 -18.41
CA GLY A 500 -18.74 -13.64 -19.76
C GLY A 500 -19.39 -14.48 -20.85
N CYS A 501 -19.55 -15.78 -20.62
CA CYS A 501 -20.29 -16.68 -21.52
C CYS A 501 -21.75 -16.26 -21.64
N TYR A 502 -22.38 -15.87 -20.53
CA TYR A 502 -23.76 -15.37 -20.55
C TYR A 502 -23.88 -14.07 -21.35
N ASP A 503 -23.02 -13.09 -21.12
CA ASP A 503 -23.02 -11.82 -21.88
C ASP A 503 -22.72 -12.03 -23.37
N PHE A 504 -21.85 -12.98 -23.72
CA PHE A 504 -21.56 -13.31 -25.11
C PHE A 504 -22.79 -13.87 -25.85
N LEU A 505 -23.62 -14.66 -25.16
CA LEU A 505 -24.80 -15.30 -25.76
C LEU A 505 -26.04 -14.40 -25.75
N TYR A 506 -26.22 -13.61 -24.68
CA TYR A 506 -27.47 -12.89 -24.40
C TYR A 506 -27.29 -11.40 -24.11
N GLY A 507 -26.04 -10.94 -23.96
CA GLY A 507 -25.72 -9.58 -23.57
C GLY A 507 -25.92 -8.56 -24.69
N LYS A 508 -26.25 -7.33 -24.29
CA LYS A 508 -26.48 -6.20 -25.21
C LYS A 508 -25.30 -5.24 -25.32
N ASN A 509 -24.41 -5.24 -24.32
CA ASN A 509 -23.38 -4.20 -24.12
C ASN A 509 -21.95 -4.70 -24.39
N ASN A 510 -21.78 -5.96 -24.81
CA ASN A 510 -20.49 -6.57 -25.14
C ASN A 510 -19.44 -6.47 -24.00
N TYR A 511 -19.87 -6.56 -22.74
CA TYR A 511 -18.98 -6.60 -21.58
C TYR A 511 -18.16 -7.90 -21.52
N PHE A 512 -18.54 -8.95 -22.26
CA PHE A 512 -17.85 -10.23 -22.34
C PHE A 512 -16.35 -10.09 -22.66
N ILE A 513 -15.95 -9.08 -23.45
CA ILE A 513 -14.53 -8.83 -23.76
C ILE A 513 -13.76 -8.55 -22.48
N TYR A 514 -14.25 -7.60 -21.67
CA TYR A 514 -13.65 -7.27 -20.38
C TYR A 514 -13.69 -8.47 -19.43
N LEU A 515 -14.82 -9.19 -19.36
CA LEU A 515 -14.96 -10.34 -18.46
C LEU A 515 -14.01 -11.48 -18.80
N PHE A 516 -13.85 -11.84 -20.08
CA PHE A 516 -12.90 -12.88 -20.48
C PHE A 516 -11.45 -12.48 -20.21
N LEU A 517 -11.07 -11.23 -20.46
CA LEU A 517 -9.75 -10.72 -20.09
C LEU A 517 -9.51 -10.76 -18.59
N GLN A 518 -10.52 -10.40 -17.80
CA GLN A 518 -10.46 -10.45 -16.35
C GLN A 518 -10.39 -11.90 -15.85
N THR A 519 -11.14 -12.84 -16.43
CA THR A 519 -11.04 -14.29 -16.19
C THR A 519 -9.62 -14.78 -16.42
N ILE A 520 -9.02 -14.50 -17.58
CA ILE A 520 -7.65 -14.91 -17.90
C ILE A 520 -6.70 -14.41 -16.81
N THR A 521 -6.83 -13.15 -16.41
CA THR A 521 -5.96 -12.55 -15.38
C THR A 521 -6.15 -13.19 -14.01
N TYR A 522 -7.39 -13.42 -13.57
CA TYR A 522 -7.70 -14.12 -12.33
C TYR A 522 -7.17 -15.55 -12.33
N THR A 523 -7.28 -16.27 -13.44
CA THR A 523 -6.79 -17.64 -13.59
C THR A 523 -5.26 -17.69 -13.56
N LEU A 524 -4.57 -16.77 -14.25
CA LEU A 524 -3.10 -16.67 -14.24
C LEU A 524 -2.54 -16.37 -12.84
N VAL A 525 -3.18 -15.44 -12.12
CA VAL A 525 -2.85 -15.16 -10.72
C VAL A 525 -3.20 -16.35 -9.83
N GLY A 526 -4.35 -16.97 -10.06
CA GLY A 526 -4.88 -18.12 -9.32
C GLY A 526 -3.98 -19.35 -9.36
N PHE A 527 -3.34 -19.63 -10.50
CA PHE A 527 -2.34 -20.69 -10.59
C PHE A 527 -0.93 -20.24 -10.17
N GLY A 528 -0.74 -18.97 -9.82
CA GLY A 528 0.54 -18.44 -9.38
C GLY A 528 1.58 -18.32 -10.48
N TYR A 529 1.18 -18.01 -11.72
CA TYR A 529 2.10 -17.83 -12.86
C TYR A 529 2.75 -16.44 -12.91
N ILE A 530 2.34 -15.49 -12.05
CA ILE A 530 2.92 -14.14 -11.98
C ILE A 530 4.01 -14.06 -10.90
N GLY A 531 5.13 -13.41 -11.22
CA GLY A 531 6.22 -13.15 -10.26
C GLY A 531 6.92 -14.44 -9.79
N THR A 532 7.09 -15.41 -10.70
CA THR A 532 7.64 -16.75 -10.44
C THR A 532 9.16 -16.84 -10.59
N ILE A 533 9.75 -15.91 -11.33
CA ILE A 533 11.18 -15.86 -11.62
C ILE A 533 11.73 -14.61 -10.95
N VAL A 534 12.63 -14.81 -10.01
CA VAL A 534 13.56 -13.77 -9.59
C VAL A 534 14.71 -13.79 -10.60
N PRO A 535 14.96 -12.73 -11.37
CA PRO A 535 16.13 -12.69 -12.24
C PRO A 535 17.39 -12.84 -11.40
N SER A 536 18.10 -13.95 -11.53
CA SER A 536 19.46 -14.08 -11.00
C SER A 536 20.42 -13.51 -12.06
N TYR A 537 21.01 -12.36 -11.78
CA TYR A 537 22.05 -11.77 -12.62
C TYR A 537 23.42 -11.88 -11.97
#